data_AF-A0A944W027-F1
#
_entry.id   AF-A0A944W027-F1
#
_cell.length_a   1.000
_cell.length_b   1.000
_cell.length_c   1.000
_cell.angle_alpha   90.00
_cell.angle_beta   90.00
_cell.angle_gamma   90.00
#
_symmetry.space_group_name_H-M   'P 1'
#
loop_
_entity.id
_entity.type
_entity.pdbx_description
1 polymer ?
#
loop_
_entity_poly.entity_id
_entity_poly.type
_entity_poly.pdbx_seq_one_letter_code
_entity_poly.pdbx_strand_id
1 'polypeptide(L)'
;MTVMNREIRFRRYLWVSVILAVVALVACGGSAGSDSQFPVDVTDQRVAVGEQVYSSNCATCHGEIQGPVALPGVPSHGEDGHTWHHADRHLFGWILDGPPLAQMMPPFRGKLSDDEVIAVLAYIKSGWADDIRDRQNQMSQLVEQQIIEDGGG
;
A
#
# COMPACT_ATOMS: atom_id res chain seq x y z
N MET A 1 10.60 -14.33 -63.99
CA MET A 1 11.30 -14.07 -62.71
C MET A 1 10.39 -13.27 -61.78
N THR A 2 9.35 -13.86 -61.16
CA THR A 2 8.35 -13.06 -60.38
C THR A 2 7.70 -13.79 -59.20
N VAL A 3 7.98 -15.07 -58.95
CA VAL A 3 7.31 -15.85 -57.88
C VAL A 3 8.07 -15.79 -56.55
N MET A 4 9.41 -15.67 -56.57
CA MET A 4 10.26 -15.78 -55.37
C MET A 4 10.26 -14.55 -54.44
N ASN A 5 9.62 -13.44 -54.84
CA ASN A 5 9.67 -12.16 -54.13
C ASN A 5 8.43 -11.86 -53.23
N ARG A 6 7.45 -12.76 -53.22
CA ARG A 6 6.20 -12.63 -52.44
C ARG A 6 6.28 -13.37 -51.10
N GLU A 7 6.91 -14.55 -51.09
CA GLU A 7 7.21 -15.38 -49.92
C GLU A 7 8.10 -14.66 -48.89
N ILE A 8 9.12 -13.93 -49.36
CA ILE A 8 10.08 -13.21 -48.50
C ILE A 8 9.39 -12.02 -47.82
N ARG A 9 8.46 -11.34 -48.51
CA ARG A 9 7.69 -10.24 -47.94
C ARG A 9 6.72 -10.75 -46.86
N PHE A 10 6.03 -11.87 -47.10
CA PHE A 10 5.12 -12.47 -46.11
C PHE A 10 5.83 -12.93 -44.83
N ARG A 11 7.02 -13.55 -44.92
CA ARG A 11 7.83 -13.86 -43.73
C ARG A 11 8.24 -12.58 -43.00
N ARG A 12 8.68 -11.52 -43.69
CA ARG A 12 9.05 -10.25 -43.02
C ARG A 12 7.89 -9.61 -42.26
N TYR A 13 6.66 -9.68 -42.77
CA TYR A 13 5.49 -9.18 -42.04
C TYR A 13 5.15 -10.05 -40.82
N LEU A 14 5.24 -11.38 -40.92
CA LEU A 14 5.02 -12.28 -39.77
C LEU A 14 6.04 -12.07 -38.64
N TRP A 15 7.31 -11.84 -38.97
CA TRP A 15 8.35 -11.55 -37.96
C TRP A 15 8.20 -10.15 -37.35
N VAL A 16 7.78 -9.14 -38.12
CA VAL A 16 7.50 -7.79 -37.60
C VAL A 16 6.28 -7.78 -36.67
N SER A 17 5.24 -8.57 -36.97
CA SER A 17 4.05 -8.70 -36.11
C SER A 17 4.33 -9.41 -34.79
N VAL A 18 5.18 -10.45 -34.78
CA VAL A 18 5.58 -11.13 -33.53
C VAL A 18 6.46 -10.22 -32.67
N ILE A 19 7.37 -9.44 -33.27
CA ILE A 19 8.20 -8.47 -32.54
C ILE A 19 7.34 -7.35 -31.93
N LEU A 20 6.36 -6.81 -32.66
CA LEU A 20 5.41 -5.82 -32.12
C LEU A 20 4.55 -6.39 -30.98
N ALA A 21 4.12 -7.65 -31.07
CA ALA A 21 3.35 -8.30 -30.00
C ALA A 21 4.20 -8.56 -28.74
N VAL A 22 5.48 -8.90 -28.89
CA VAL A 22 6.41 -9.09 -27.75
C VAL A 22 6.77 -7.75 -27.10
N VAL A 23 6.94 -6.67 -27.87
CA VAL A 23 7.16 -5.32 -27.32
C VAL A 23 5.94 -4.80 -26.54
N ALA A 24 4.72 -5.14 -26.97
CA ALA A 24 3.49 -4.77 -26.25
C ALA A 24 3.33 -5.53 -24.92
N LEU A 25 3.80 -6.78 -24.83
CA LEU A 25 3.74 -7.59 -23.59
C LEU A 25 4.75 -7.16 -22.52
N VAL A 26 5.87 -6.53 -22.90
CA VAL A 26 6.89 -6.04 -21.95
C VAL A 26 6.49 -4.70 -21.31
N ALA A 27 5.51 -3.99 -21.86
CA ALA A 27 5.13 -2.65 -21.41
C ALA A 27 4.21 -2.58 -20.17
N CYS A 28 3.69 -3.71 -19.67
CA CYS A 28 2.83 -3.74 -18.48
C CYS A 28 3.43 -4.49 -17.27
N GLY A 29 4.71 -4.86 -17.32
CA GLY A 29 5.41 -5.57 -16.24
C GLY A 29 6.27 -4.68 -15.35
N GLY A 30 6.08 -3.36 -15.39
CA GLY A 30 6.78 -2.44 -14.51
C GLY A 30 6.13 -2.42 -13.13
N SER A 31 6.58 -3.28 -12.22
CA SER A 31 6.44 -3.03 -10.79
C SER A 31 7.13 -1.70 -10.51
N ALA A 32 6.34 -0.63 -10.45
CA ALA A 32 6.84 0.67 -10.03
C ALA A 32 7.27 0.52 -8.57
N GLY A 33 8.58 0.38 -8.36
CA GLY A 33 9.18 0.55 -7.05
C GLY A 33 8.86 1.95 -6.53
N SER A 34 8.18 2.00 -5.39
CA SER A 34 8.69 2.64 -4.17
C SER A 34 9.27 4.07 -4.21
N ASP A 35 8.77 4.99 -5.04
CA ASP A 35 9.29 6.37 -5.02
C ASP A 35 8.58 7.35 -4.06
N SER A 36 7.53 6.93 -3.34
CA SER A 36 7.15 7.43 -1.99
C SER A 36 5.75 6.93 -1.62
N GLN A 37 5.70 5.88 -0.80
CA GLN A 37 4.45 5.31 -0.30
C GLN A 37 3.90 6.08 0.92
N PHE A 38 4.74 6.94 1.51
CA PHE A 38 4.47 7.66 2.74
C PHE A 38 4.73 9.16 2.55
N PRO A 39 3.86 10.04 3.08
CA PRO A 39 2.64 9.75 3.82
C PRO A 39 1.56 9.08 2.95
N VAL A 40 0.73 8.24 3.58
CA VAL A 40 -0.40 7.58 2.91
C VAL A 40 -1.49 8.60 2.60
N ASP A 41 -1.78 8.80 1.32
CA ASP A 41 -2.93 9.59 0.87
C ASP A 41 -4.26 8.88 1.15
N VAL A 42 -5.23 9.65 1.63
CA VAL A 42 -6.62 9.22 1.84
C VAL A 42 -7.43 9.52 0.57
N THR A 43 -7.67 8.49 -0.24
CA THR A 43 -8.52 8.58 -1.43
C THR A 43 -9.72 7.65 -1.29
N ASP A 44 -10.86 7.99 -1.91
CA ASP A 44 -12.08 7.17 -1.83
C ASP A 44 -11.83 5.70 -2.20
N GLN A 45 -10.99 5.46 -3.22
CA GLN A 45 -10.63 4.11 -3.64
C GLN A 45 -9.85 3.35 -2.55
N ARG A 46 -8.83 3.97 -1.95
CA ARG A 46 -8.04 3.35 -0.88
C ARG A 46 -8.86 3.13 0.37
N VAL A 47 -9.72 4.08 0.72
CA VAL A 47 -10.64 3.97 1.87
C VAL A 47 -11.60 2.80 1.68
N ALA A 48 -12.23 2.67 0.51
CA ALA A 48 -13.17 1.58 0.23
C ALA A 48 -12.52 0.19 0.25
N VAL A 49 -11.27 0.06 -0.23
CA VAL A 49 -10.51 -1.19 -0.12
C VAL A 49 -10.08 -1.44 1.33
N GLY A 50 -9.57 -0.41 1.99
CA GLY A 50 -9.08 -0.47 3.36
C GLY A 50 -10.16 -0.86 4.36
N GLU A 51 -11.39 -0.36 4.20
CA GLU A 51 -12.54 -0.74 5.02
C GLU A 51 -12.80 -2.24 4.99
N GLN A 52 -12.79 -2.85 3.79
CA GLN A 52 -13.03 -4.28 3.62
C GLN A 52 -11.92 -5.12 4.28
N VAL A 53 -10.66 -4.71 4.07
CA VAL A 53 -9.51 -5.39 4.69
C VAL A 53 -9.54 -5.23 6.21
N TYR A 54 -9.84 -4.03 6.70
CA TYR A 54 -9.91 -3.73 8.13
C TYR A 54 -11.02 -4.52 8.83
N SER A 55 -12.22 -4.55 8.26
CA SER A 55 -13.35 -5.31 8.80
C SER A 55 -13.01 -6.81 8.90
N SER A 56 -12.32 -7.35 7.90
CA SER A 56 -11.97 -8.77 7.83
C SER A 56 -10.82 -9.18 8.75
N ASN A 57 -9.90 -8.25 9.07
CA ASN A 57 -8.61 -8.60 9.70
C ASN A 57 -8.33 -7.87 11.03
N CYS A 58 -8.89 -6.68 11.24
CA CYS A 58 -8.48 -5.77 12.31
C CYS A 58 -9.61 -5.53 13.33
N ALA A 59 -10.84 -5.37 12.84
CA ALA A 59 -11.99 -4.95 13.65
C ALA A 59 -12.33 -5.91 14.80
N THR A 60 -12.07 -7.21 14.64
CA THR A 60 -12.26 -8.23 15.70
C THR A 60 -11.53 -7.90 17.01
N CYS A 61 -10.41 -7.17 16.94
CA CYS A 61 -9.63 -6.77 18.10
C CYS A 61 -9.73 -5.26 18.39
N HIS A 62 -9.62 -4.45 17.33
CA HIS A 62 -9.55 -3.00 17.45
C HIS A 62 -10.93 -2.31 17.53
N GLY A 63 -12.02 -3.01 17.18
CA GLY A 63 -13.34 -2.41 17.04
C GLY A 63 -13.50 -1.64 15.73
N GLU A 64 -14.62 -0.92 15.59
CA GLU A 64 -14.79 0.06 14.52
C GLU A 64 -13.92 1.29 14.78
N ILE A 65 -13.48 2.03 13.74
CA ILE A 65 -12.54 3.16 13.90
C ILE A 65 -13.06 4.20 14.91
N GLN A 66 -14.37 4.52 14.90
CA GLN A 66 -15.01 5.46 15.84
C GLN A 66 -15.79 4.73 16.95
N GLY A 67 -15.61 3.42 17.06
CA GLY A 67 -16.33 2.57 18.00
C GLY A 67 -15.51 2.21 19.23
N PRO A 68 -16.14 1.53 20.21
CA PRO A 68 -15.41 0.95 21.32
C PRO A 68 -14.46 -0.15 20.85
N VAL A 69 -13.31 -0.27 21.52
CA VAL A 69 -12.37 -1.37 21.29
C VAL A 69 -13.03 -2.72 21.57
N ALA A 70 -12.79 -3.71 20.71
CA ALA A 70 -13.37 -5.04 20.86
C ALA A 70 -12.64 -5.91 21.91
N LEU A 71 -11.33 -5.69 22.09
CA LEU A 71 -10.51 -6.40 23.09
C LEU A 71 -9.82 -5.45 24.07
N PRO A 72 -9.85 -5.73 25.39
CA PRO A 72 -9.12 -4.93 26.38
C PRO A 72 -7.62 -4.87 26.12
N GLY A 73 -7.02 -3.69 26.30
CA GLY A 73 -5.58 -3.49 26.16
C GLY A 73 -5.08 -3.35 24.72
N VAL A 74 -5.99 -3.39 23.74
CA VAL A 74 -5.71 -3.08 22.33
C VAL A 74 -6.06 -1.60 22.08
N PRO A 75 -5.27 -0.86 21.29
CA PRO A 75 -5.55 0.56 21.04
C PRO A 75 -6.74 0.78 20.12
N SER A 76 -7.54 1.81 20.42
CA SER A 76 -8.46 2.41 19.45
C SER A 76 -7.66 2.98 18.28
N HIS A 77 -8.19 2.80 17.07
CA HIS A 77 -7.68 3.42 15.85
C HIS A 77 -8.38 4.74 15.53
N GLY A 78 -9.38 5.14 16.30
CA GLY A 78 -10.03 6.44 16.22
C GLY A 78 -9.19 7.59 16.76
N GLU A 79 -9.78 8.78 16.73
CA GLU A 79 -9.16 10.02 17.20
C GLU A 79 -8.83 10.01 18.69
N ASP A 80 -9.63 9.30 19.49
CA ASP A 80 -9.44 9.12 20.93
C ASP A 80 -8.32 8.12 21.27
N GLY A 81 -7.84 7.38 20.28
CA GLY A 81 -6.73 6.47 20.38
C GLY A 81 -5.37 7.17 20.30
N HIS A 82 -4.33 6.36 20.07
CA HIS A 82 -2.95 6.84 19.99
C HIS A 82 -2.25 6.48 18.66
N THR A 83 -2.91 5.77 17.76
CA THR A 83 -2.30 5.30 16.50
C THR A 83 -1.77 6.44 15.64
N TRP A 84 -2.46 7.59 15.66
CA TRP A 84 -2.06 8.78 14.92
C TRP A 84 -0.77 9.45 15.44
N HIS A 85 -0.24 9.04 16.61
CA HIS A 85 1.07 9.49 17.10
C HIS A 85 2.27 8.80 16.42
N HIS A 86 2.03 7.93 15.43
CA HIS A 86 3.07 7.18 14.75
C HIS A 86 3.09 7.47 13.25
N ALA A 87 4.30 7.55 12.70
CA ALA A 87 4.50 7.73 11.27
C ALA A 87 4.02 6.53 10.45
N ASP A 88 3.53 6.77 9.24
CA ASP A 88 2.95 5.75 8.37
C ASP A 88 3.91 4.58 8.11
N ARG A 89 5.20 4.84 7.91
CA ARG A 89 6.20 3.78 7.71
C ARG A 89 6.34 2.84 8.91
N HIS A 90 6.25 3.37 10.13
CA HIS A 90 6.26 2.53 11.32
C HIS A 90 4.98 1.70 11.42
N LEU A 91 3.82 2.32 11.22
CA LEU A 91 2.53 1.62 11.22
C LEU A 91 2.47 0.51 10.17
N PHE A 92 2.96 0.80 8.96
CA PHE A 92 3.09 -0.16 7.87
C PHE A 92 3.96 -1.36 8.27
N GLY A 93 5.15 -1.09 8.81
CA GLY A 93 6.03 -2.14 9.33
C GLY A 93 5.39 -2.96 10.45
N TRP A 94 4.66 -2.33 11.38
CA TRP A 94 4.00 -3.02 12.49
C TRP A 94 2.83 -3.89 12.03
N ILE A 95 2.10 -3.50 10.98
CA ILE A 95 1.06 -4.36 10.40
C ILE A 95 1.71 -5.60 9.77
N LEU A 96 2.79 -5.43 9.02
CA LEU A 96 3.44 -6.55 8.35
C LEU A 96 4.18 -7.49 9.31
N ASP A 97 4.97 -6.92 10.23
CA ASP A 97 5.96 -7.66 11.02
C ASP A 97 5.61 -7.74 12.51
N GLY A 98 4.57 -7.04 12.95
CA GLY A 98 4.15 -6.93 14.33
C GLY A 98 4.76 -5.70 15.04
N PRO A 99 4.00 -5.04 15.94
CA PRO A 99 4.56 -3.95 16.74
C PRO A 99 5.60 -4.48 17.74
N PRO A 100 6.69 -3.74 18.01
CA PRO A 100 7.58 -4.05 19.11
C PRO A 100 6.80 -4.21 20.41
N LEU A 101 7.04 -5.29 21.15
CA LEU A 101 6.44 -5.60 22.45
C LEU A 101 4.93 -5.96 22.43
N ALA A 102 4.26 -5.91 21.28
CA ALA A 102 2.88 -6.40 21.17
C ALA A 102 2.87 -7.93 21.03
N GLN A 103 2.27 -8.62 21.99
CA GLN A 103 2.15 -10.09 21.96
C GLN A 103 0.88 -10.57 21.26
N MET A 104 -0.12 -9.70 21.10
CA MET A 104 -1.47 -10.05 20.65
C MET A 104 -1.72 -9.73 19.17
N MET A 105 -1.06 -8.71 18.62
CA MET A 105 -1.24 -8.33 17.22
C MET A 105 -0.41 -9.26 16.32
N PRO A 106 -1.03 -10.12 15.49
CA PRO A 106 -0.29 -11.02 14.62
C PRO A 106 0.38 -10.26 13.47
N PRO A 107 1.51 -10.75 12.93
CA PRO A 107 2.07 -10.22 11.69
C PRO A 107 1.22 -10.61 10.48
N PHE A 108 1.14 -9.70 9.51
CA PHE A 108 0.39 -9.87 8.26
C PHE A 108 1.27 -10.01 7.01
N ARG A 109 2.60 -10.00 7.14
CA ARG A 109 3.50 -10.25 6.00
C ARG A 109 3.18 -11.60 5.33
N GLY A 110 2.98 -11.56 4.02
CA GLY A 110 2.59 -12.73 3.22
C GLY A 110 1.11 -13.13 3.35
N LYS A 111 0.33 -12.43 4.17
CA LYS A 111 -1.14 -12.56 4.24
C LYS A 111 -1.85 -11.37 3.58
N LEU A 112 -1.29 -10.17 3.76
CA LEU A 112 -1.70 -8.95 3.10
C LEU A 112 -0.55 -8.47 2.20
N SER A 113 -0.92 -7.92 1.04
CA SER A 113 -0.03 -7.18 0.16
C SER A 113 0.26 -5.78 0.71
N ASP A 114 1.36 -5.17 0.25
CA ASP A 114 1.73 -3.81 0.65
C ASP A 114 0.61 -2.81 0.32
N ASP A 115 -0.03 -2.94 -0.85
CA ASP A 115 -1.17 -2.10 -1.25
C ASP A 115 -2.39 -2.25 -0.34
N GLU A 116 -2.68 -3.45 0.14
CA GLU A 116 -3.75 -3.68 1.12
C GLU A 116 -3.41 -3.02 2.47
N VAL A 117 -2.15 -3.05 2.89
CA VAL A 117 -1.72 -2.36 4.11
C VAL A 117 -1.80 -0.84 3.95
N ILE A 118 -1.39 -0.28 2.80
CA ILE A 118 -1.60 1.15 2.50
C ILE A 118 -3.08 1.50 2.58
N ALA A 119 -3.94 0.68 1.97
CA ALA A 119 -5.37 0.91 1.95
C ALA A 119 -5.97 0.89 3.37
N VAL A 120 -5.55 -0.06 4.21
CA VAL A 120 -5.93 -0.09 5.64
C VAL A 120 -5.50 1.17 6.37
N LEU A 121 -4.26 1.65 6.15
CA LEU A 121 -3.81 2.91 6.75
C LEU A 121 -4.64 4.10 6.26
N ALA A 122 -4.97 4.16 4.96
CA ALA A 122 -5.84 5.20 4.42
C ALA A 122 -7.24 5.17 5.07
N TYR A 123 -7.82 3.99 5.27
CA TYR A 123 -9.11 3.83 5.95
C TYR A 123 -9.04 4.29 7.41
N ILE A 124 -8.02 3.88 8.16
CA ILE A 124 -7.82 4.34 9.55
C ILE A 124 -7.72 5.87 9.59
N LYS A 125 -6.90 6.47 8.71
CA LYS A 125 -6.70 7.92 8.60
C LYS A 125 -7.97 8.68 8.20
N SER A 126 -8.89 8.04 7.47
CA SER A 126 -10.14 8.65 7.03
C SER A 126 -11.10 8.93 8.20
N GLY A 127 -10.96 8.20 9.31
CA GLY A 127 -11.74 8.44 10.51
C GLY A 127 -11.13 9.47 11.46
N TRP A 128 -10.08 10.17 11.06
CA TRP A 128 -9.48 11.25 11.86
C TRP A 128 -9.85 12.63 11.34
N ALA A 129 -10.03 13.56 12.28
CA ALA A 129 -10.17 14.98 12.03
C ALA A 129 -9.00 15.50 11.20
N ASP A 130 -9.29 16.50 10.37
CA ASP A 130 -8.33 17.03 9.40
C ASP A 130 -7.03 17.49 10.08
N ASP A 131 -7.11 18.13 11.26
CA ASP A 131 -5.92 18.60 11.98
C ASP A 131 -5.07 17.45 12.57
N ILE A 132 -5.69 16.34 12.98
CA ILE A 132 -4.99 15.13 13.42
C ILE A 132 -4.29 14.48 12.23
N ARG A 133 -4.99 14.35 11.10
CA ARG A 133 -4.44 13.77 9.87
C ARG A 133 -3.27 14.61 9.33
N ASP A 134 -3.39 15.94 9.34
CA ASP A 134 -2.33 16.84 8.91
C ASP A 134 -1.07 16.74 9.78
N ARG A 135 -1.24 16.72 11.11
CA ARG A 135 -0.12 16.53 12.05
C ARG A 135 0.58 15.18 11.82
N GLN A 136 -0.20 14.12 11.63
CA GLN A 136 0.34 12.78 11.40
C GLN A 136 1.05 12.68 10.02
N ASN A 137 0.53 13.34 8.99
CA ASN A 137 1.18 13.44 7.67
C ASN A 137 2.52 14.17 7.76
N GLN A 138 2.59 15.29 8.49
CA GLN A 138 3.84 16.03 8.69
C GLN A 138 4.89 15.18 9.41
N MET A 139 4.50 14.47 10.46
CA MET A 139 5.38 13.53 11.15
C MET A 139 5.90 12.44 10.21
N SER A 140 5.01 11.85 9.41
CA SER A 140 5.37 10.83 8.43
C SER A 140 6.39 11.34 7.42
N GLN A 141 6.20 12.55 6.90
CA GLN A 141 7.15 13.19 5.98
C GLN A 141 8.54 13.38 6.62
N LEU A 142 8.60 13.82 7.88
CA LEU A 142 9.87 14.00 8.60
C LEU A 142 10.60 12.67 8.80
N VAL A 143 9.87 11.59 9.10
CA VAL A 143 10.46 10.25 9.23
C VAL A 143 11.01 9.75 7.89
N GLU A 144 10.31 9.97 6.78
CA GLU A 144 10.82 9.61 5.46
C GLU A 144 12.09 10.40 5.10
N GLN A 145 12.11 11.70 5.39
CA GLN A 145 13.28 12.55 5.17
C GLN A 145 14.49 12.03 5.95
N GLN A 146 14.32 11.73 7.24
CA GLN A 146 15.38 11.18 8.07
C GLN A 146 15.94 9.86 7.50
N ILE A 147 15.08 8.95 7.04
CA ILE A 147 15.52 7.66 6.48
C ILE A 147 16.33 7.84 5.19
N ILE A 148 15.92 8.78 4.35
CA ILE A 148 16.66 9.14 3.13
C ILE A 148 18.03 9.72 3.47
N GLU A 149 18.09 10.62 4.45
CA GLU A 149 19.34 11.22 4.93
C GLU A 149 20.31 10.17 5.50
N ASP A 150 19.77 9.16 6.18
CA ASP A 150 20.55 8.05 6.75
C ASP A 150 20.93 6.98 5.70
N GLY A 151 20.52 7.13 4.44
CA GLY A 151 20.86 6.23 3.34
C GLY A 151 20.09 4.90 3.34
N GLY A 152 18.93 4.86 3.99
CA GLY A 152 18.07 3.67 4.11
C GLY A 152 16.91 3.59 3.10
N GLY A 153 16.95 4.41 2.04
CA GLY A 153 15.95 4.48 0.97
C GLY A 153 16.10 3.39 -0.09
#